data_AF-A0A968WKN8-F1
#
_entry.id   AF-A0A968WKN8-F1
#
_cell.length_a   1.000
_cell.length_b   1.000
_cell.length_c   1.000
_cell.angle_alpha   90.00
_cell.angle_beta   90.00
_cell.angle_gamma   90.00
#
_symmetry.space_group_name_H-M   'P 1'
#
loop_
_entity.id
_entity.type
_entity.pdbx_description
1 polymer ?
#
loop_
_entity_poly.entity_id
_entity_poly.type
_entity_poly.pdbx_seq_one_letter_code
_entity_poly.pdbx_strand_id
1 'polypeptide(L)'
;MSWSPEAYDFSQLAVIAFVQNEDTREIYQSRILESPLNIPIPSVVTGIEPSILAHTQVYPNPADEQFTVRLQQPARTDMPVVLVDNLGREQVAGIIAAGDTQKAYRPPT
;
A
#
# COMPACT_ATOMS: atom_id res chain seq x y z
N MET A 1 11.29 -0.67 -8.34
CA MET A 1 10.74 -0.04 -9.56
C MET A 1 9.25 -0.31 -9.61
N SER A 2 8.42 0.69 -9.32
CA SER A 2 6.96 0.58 -9.48
C SER A 2 6.59 1.07 -10.87
N TRP A 3 6.01 0.18 -11.68
CA TRP A 3 5.37 0.57 -12.92
C TRP A 3 3.95 1.06 -12.60
N SER A 4 3.61 2.28 -13.02
CA SER A 4 2.24 2.80 -13.00
C SER A 4 1.89 3.20 -14.42
N PRO A 5 0.83 2.63 -15.04
CA PRO A 5 0.41 3.06 -16.36
C PRO A 5 -0.21 4.46 -16.27
N GLU A 6 0.44 5.47 -16.85
CA GLU A 6 -0.25 6.68 -17.28
C GLU A 6 -1.01 6.37 -18.58
N ALA A 7 -2.16 5.71 -18.45
CA ALA A 7 -3.07 5.55 -19.57
C ALA A 7 -4.04 6.74 -19.57
N TYR A 8 -3.87 7.65 -20.53
CA TYR A 8 -4.70 8.84 -20.67
C TYR A 8 -6.13 8.54 -21.19
N ASP A 9 -6.41 7.30 -21.60
CA ASP A 9 -7.73 6.87 -22.08
C ASP A 9 -7.98 5.39 -21.73
N PHE A 10 -8.89 5.12 -20.79
CA PHE A 10 -9.24 3.77 -20.35
C PHE A 10 -9.86 2.90 -21.48
N SER A 11 -10.41 3.53 -22.52
CA SER A 11 -10.95 2.79 -23.67
C SER A 11 -9.87 2.15 -24.55
N GLN A 12 -8.61 2.58 -24.40
CA GLN A 12 -7.46 2.09 -25.17
C GLN A 12 -6.62 1.05 -24.41
N LEU A 13 -7.11 0.58 -23.26
CA LEU A 13 -6.44 -0.44 -22.47
C LEU A 13 -6.83 -1.85 -22.91
N ALA A 14 -5.90 -2.79 -22.77
CA ALA A 14 -6.16 -4.21 -22.91
C ALA A 14 -5.47 -4.97 -21.77
N VAL A 15 -6.14 -6.01 -21.25
CA VAL A 15 -5.57 -6.92 -20.26
C VAL A 15 -5.23 -8.22 -20.96
N ILE A 16 -3.98 -8.66 -20.82
CA ILE A 16 -3.51 -9.92 -21.39
C ILE A 16 -3.14 -10.85 -20.23
N ALA A 17 -3.81 -11.99 -20.16
CA ALA A 17 -3.47 -13.06 -19.23
C ALA A 17 -2.88 -14.23 -20.02
N PHE A 18 -1.79 -14.81 -19.53
CA PHE A 18 -1.17 -15.95 -20.16
C PHE A 18 -0.63 -16.95 -19.13
N VAL A 19 -0.66 -18.22 -19.53
CA VAL A 19 -0.01 -19.33 -18.82
C VAL A 19 1.34 -19.55 -19.51
N GLN A 20 2.42 -19.33 -18.77
CA GLN A 20 3.78 -19.55 -19.27
C GLN A 20 4.54 -20.56 -18.42
N ASN A 21 5.48 -21.24 -19.04
CA ASN A 21 6.56 -21.93 -18.33
C ASN A 21 7.48 -20.89 -17.68
N GLU A 22 7.80 -21.06 -16.41
CA GLU A 22 8.62 -20.11 -15.66
C GLU A 22 10.08 -20.08 -16.13
N ASP A 23 10.66 -21.25 -16.42
CA ASP A 23 12.07 -21.40 -16.77
C ASP A 23 12.34 -21.07 -18.24
N THR A 24 11.52 -21.62 -19.15
CA THR A 24 11.71 -21.45 -20.60
C THR A 24 11.04 -20.21 -21.16
N ARG A 25 10.09 -19.61 -20.39
CA ARG A 25 9.25 -18.48 -20.80
C ARG A 25 8.34 -18.76 -22.00
N GLU A 26 8.15 -20.04 -22.33
CA GLU A 26 7.23 -20.46 -23.38
C GLU A 26 5.78 -20.23 -22.92
N ILE A 27 4.97 -19.60 -23.77
CA ILE A 27 3.55 -19.34 -23.50
C ILE A 27 2.73 -20.50 -24.05
N TYR A 28 2.02 -21.20 -23.17
CA TYR A 28 1.13 -22.30 -23.55
C TYR A 28 -0.26 -21.82 -23.96
N GLN A 29 -0.74 -20.74 -23.34
CA GLN A 29 -2.05 -20.20 -23.63
C GLN A 29 -2.10 -18.71 -23.27
N SER A 30 -2.83 -17.93 -24.06
CA SER A 30 -3.16 -16.55 -23.74
C SER A 30 -4.64 -16.23 -23.97
N ARG A 31 -5.11 -15.20 -23.27
CA ARG A 31 -6.40 -14.55 -23.48
C ARG A 31 -6.21 -13.04 -23.38
N ILE A 32 -6.91 -12.32 -24.24
CA ILE A 32 -6.95 -10.87 -24.25
C ILE A 32 -8.37 -10.41 -23.92
N LEU A 33 -8.45 -9.38 -23.06
CA LEU A 33 -9.64 -8.60 -22.82
C LEU A 33 -9.35 -7.17 -23.30
N GLU A 34 -9.91 -6.83 -24.45
CA GLU A 34 -9.81 -5.50 -25.05
C GLU A 34 -10.83 -4.56 -24.40
N SER A 35 -10.45 -3.29 -24.21
CA SER A 35 -11.30 -2.22 -23.68
C SER A 35 -12.15 -2.63 -22.46
N PRO A 36 -11.51 -3.09 -21.36
CA PRO A 36 -12.22 -3.51 -20.17
C PRO A 36 -13.07 -2.37 -19.59
N LEU A 37 -14.40 -2.54 -19.65
CA LEU A 37 -15.38 -1.53 -19.24
C LEU A 37 -15.42 -1.26 -17.73
N ASN A 38 -14.87 -2.18 -16.94
CA ASN A 38 -14.83 -2.12 -15.48
C ASN A 38 -13.40 -2.38 -15.01
N ILE A 39 -12.43 -1.56 -15.42
CA ILE A 39 -11.19 -1.47 -14.66
C ILE A 39 -11.57 -0.79 -13.35
N PRO A 40 -11.54 -1.48 -12.19
CA PRO A 40 -11.62 -0.76 -10.94
C PRO A 40 -10.46 0.22 -10.97
N ILE A 41 -10.76 1.52 -11.04
CA ILE A 41 -9.79 2.55 -10.68
C ILE A 41 -9.30 2.05 -9.33
N PRO A 42 -8.01 1.72 -9.16
CA PRO A 42 -7.54 1.32 -7.86
C PRO A 42 -7.83 2.51 -6.96
N SER A 43 -8.92 2.43 -6.18
CA SER A 43 -9.08 3.21 -4.97
C SER A 43 -7.78 2.93 -4.28
N VAL A 44 -6.92 3.94 -4.23
CA VAL A 44 -5.59 3.92 -3.63
C VAL A 44 -5.56 2.77 -2.63
N VAL A 45 -4.84 1.68 -2.96
CA VAL A 45 -4.78 0.50 -2.09
C VAL A 45 -3.90 0.91 -0.91
N THR A 46 -4.49 1.68 -0.02
CA THR A 46 -3.97 2.07 1.28
C THR A 46 -4.96 1.54 2.29
N GLY A 47 -4.73 0.32 2.77
CA GLY A 47 -5.43 -0.25 3.93
C GLY A 47 -6.79 -0.89 3.65
N ILE A 48 -6.97 -2.07 4.24
CA ILE A 48 -8.20 -2.87 4.23
C ILE A 48 -9.19 -2.44 5.33
N GLU A 49 -8.87 -1.43 6.16
CA GLU A 49 -9.75 -0.91 7.22
C GLU A 49 -10.05 0.60 7.08
N PRO A 50 -11.28 0.98 6.67
CA PRO A 50 -11.70 2.38 6.56
C PRO A 50 -11.65 3.17 7.89
N SER A 51 -11.81 2.47 9.02
CA SER A 51 -11.95 3.08 10.34
C SER A 51 -10.63 3.55 10.96
N ILE A 52 -9.50 2.90 10.63
CA ILE A 52 -8.18 3.27 11.15
C ILE A 52 -7.68 4.54 10.46
N LEU A 53 -7.89 4.66 9.14
CA LEU A 53 -7.50 5.84 8.37
C LEU A 53 -8.28 7.10 8.74
N ALA A 54 -9.47 6.95 9.31
CA ALA A 54 -10.29 8.06 9.77
C ALA A 54 -9.64 8.83 10.94
N HIS A 55 -8.68 8.24 11.67
CA HIS A 55 -8.07 8.86 12.85
C HIS A 55 -6.54 8.92 12.77
N THR A 56 -5.95 8.20 11.82
CA THR A 56 -4.50 8.05 11.69
C THR A 56 -4.10 8.03 10.23
N GLN A 57 -3.04 8.74 9.90
CA GLN A 57 -2.48 8.81 8.55
C GLN A 57 -1.02 8.36 8.58
N VAL A 58 -0.64 7.54 7.60
CA VAL A 58 0.72 7.05 7.45
C VAL A 58 1.27 7.55 6.13
N TYR A 59 2.41 8.27 6.15
CA TYR A 59 3.02 8.83 4.95
C TYR A 59 4.56 8.92 5.03
N PRO A 60 5.28 8.86 3.90
CA PRO A 60 4.77 8.41 2.61
C PRO A 60 4.41 6.91 2.65
N ASN A 61 3.46 6.51 1.81
CA ASN A 61 3.17 5.10 1.54
C ASN A 61 2.95 4.95 0.03
N PRO A 62 3.83 4.27 -0.74
CA PRO A 62 5.02 3.52 -0.28
C PRO A 62 6.08 4.39 0.41
N ALA A 63 6.75 3.83 1.43
CA ALA A 63 7.81 4.51 2.19
C ALA A 63 9.20 4.11 1.69
N ASP A 64 10.16 5.03 1.72
CA ASP A 64 11.58 4.77 1.52
C ASP A 64 12.32 4.97 2.84
N GLU A 65 12.71 3.86 3.48
CA GLU A 65 13.38 3.76 4.81
C GLU A 65 12.69 4.45 6.01
N GLN A 66 11.72 5.31 5.79
CA GLN A 66 11.09 6.13 6.82
C GLN A 66 9.63 6.41 6.47
N PHE A 67 8.77 6.32 7.46
CA PHE A 67 7.38 6.76 7.40
C PHE A 67 7.03 7.57 8.64
N THR A 68 5.97 8.36 8.55
CA THR A 68 5.43 9.16 9.63
C THR A 68 4.02 8.70 9.94
N VAL A 69 3.73 8.49 11.22
CA VAL A 69 2.37 8.29 11.72
C VAL A 69 1.87 9.63 12.23
N ARG A 70 0.75 10.12 11.68
CA ARG A 70 0.07 11.35 12.09
C ARG A 70 -1.32 11.03 12.63
N LEU A 71 -1.58 11.50 13.83
CA LEU A 71 -2.89 11.45 14.48
C LEU A 71 -3.67 12.72 14.12
N GLN A 72 -4.99 12.61 13.98
CA GLN A 72 -5.84 13.80 13.75
C GLN A 72 -5.99 14.70 15.00
N GLN A 73 -5.74 14.14 16.18
CA GLN A 73 -5.77 14.83 17.46
C GLN A 73 -4.53 14.46 18.27
N PRO A 74 -4.07 15.33 19.19
CA PRO A 74 -2.97 15.00 20.09
C PRO A 74 -3.22 13.70 20.85
N ALA A 75 -2.18 12.88 21.00
CA ALA A 75 -2.25 11.66 21.80
C ALA A 75 -2.64 12.02 23.24
N ARG A 76 -3.68 11.38 23.78
CA ARG A 76 -4.17 11.66 25.13
C ARG A 76 -3.24 11.10 26.22
N THR A 77 -2.54 10.03 25.88
CA THR A 77 -1.55 9.33 26.70
C THR A 77 -0.42 8.88 25.78
N ASP A 78 0.67 8.38 26.35
CA ASP A 78 1.72 7.73 25.57
C ASP A 78 1.12 6.55 24.80
N MET A 79 1.24 6.58 23.46
CA MET A 79 0.69 5.57 22.56
C MET A 79 1.83 4.74 21.95
N PRO A 80 1.95 3.45 22.29
CA PRO A 80 2.89 2.57 21.60
C PRO A 80 2.45 2.36 20.15
N VAL A 81 3.42 2.41 19.24
CA VAL A 81 3.23 2.10 17.83
C VAL A 81 3.86 0.75 17.53
N VAL A 82 3.04 -0.16 17.05
CA VAL A 82 3.43 -1.51 16.64
C VAL A 82 3.32 -1.60 15.12
N LEU A 83 4.38 -2.08 14.49
CA LEU A 83 4.41 -2.43 13.08
C LEU A 83 4.12 -3.92 12.93
N VAL A 84 3.27 -4.26 11.97
CA VAL A 84 2.96 -5.64 11.61
C VAL A 84 3.36 -5.84 10.16
N ASP A 85 4.21 -6.84 9.89
CA ASP A 85 4.62 -7.16 8.52
C ASP A 85 3.59 -8.04 7.79
N ASN A 86 3.84 -8.33 6.51
CA ASN A 86 2.96 -9.16 5.69
C ASN A 86 2.89 -10.63 6.12
N LEU A 87 3.75 -11.06 7.04
CA LEU A 87 3.73 -12.39 7.66
C LEU A 87 3.06 -12.36 9.05
N GLY A 88 2.55 -11.20 9.48
CA GLY A 88 1.89 -11.03 10.79
C GLY A 88 2.87 -10.88 11.96
N ARG A 89 4.16 -10.63 11.71
CA ARG A 89 5.15 -10.43 12.78
C ARG A 89 5.03 -9.00 13.32
N GLU A 90 4.81 -8.90 14.62
CA GLU A 90 4.70 -7.63 15.33
C GLU A 90 6.07 -7.13 15.82
N GLN A 91 6.33 -5.84 15.64
CA GLN A 91 7.49 -5.17 16.21
C GLN A 91 7.13 -3.79 16.75
N VAL A 92 7.52 -3.52 18.00
CA VAL A 92 7.37 -2.18 18.60
C VAL A 92 8.34 -1.22 17.90
N ALA A 93 7.78 -0.23 17.21
CA ALA A 93 8.55 0.79 16.49
C ALA A 93 8.86 2.00 17.38
N GLY A 94 8.04 2.26 18.40
CA GLY A 94 8.28 3.31 19.39
C GLY A 94 7.00 3.81 20.05
N ILE A 95 7.06 5.03 20.59
CA ILE A 95 5.96 5.67 21.34
C ILE A 95 5.71 7.07 20.78
N ILE A 96 4.45 7.41 20.48
CA ILE A 96 3.98 8.79 20.33
C ILE A 96 3.67 9.31 21.73
N ALA A 97 4.37 10.35 22.20
CA ALA A 97 4.19 10.84 23.56
C ALA A 97 2.84 11.56 23.71
N ALA A 98 2.31 11.60 24.93
CA ALA A 98 1.13 12.39 25.23
C ALA A 98 1.32 13.86 24.78
N GLY A 99 0.34 14.40 24.07
CA GLY A 99 0.38 15.74 23.48
C GLY A 99 0.96 15.81 22.07
N ASP A 100 1.67 14.78 21.60
CA ASP A 100 2.20 14.74 20.24
C ASP A 100 1.11 14.33 19.24
N THR A 101 1.19 14.88 18.04
CA THR A 101 0.29 14.55 16.92
C THR A 101 0.97 13.70 15.85
N GLN A 102 2.30 13.57 15.87
CA GLN A 102 3.03 12.82 14.87
C GLN A 102 4.37 12.31 15.36
N LYS A 103 4.84 11.21 14.77
CA LYS A 103 6.21 10.72 14.95
C LYS A 103 6.70 9.99 13.70
N ALA A 104 7.97 10.18 13.36
CA ALA A 104 8.65 9.47 12.29
C ALA A 104 9.28 8.17 12.82
N TYR A 105 9.20 7.13 12.01
CA TYR A 105 9.70 5.79 12.29
C TYR A 105 10.50 5.27 11.11
N ARG A 106 11.51 4.45 11.39
CA ARG A 106 12.19 3.65 10.39
C ARG A 106 11.79 2.19 10.56
N PRO A 107 11.44 1.47 9.49
CA PRO A 107 11.26 0.04 9.55
C PRO A 107 12.54 -0.65 10.05
N PRO A 108 12.41 -1.74 10.80
CA PRO A 108 13.52 -2.62 11.15
C PRO A 108 14.16 -3.21 9.89
N THR A 109 15.48 -3.41 9.93
CA THR A 109 16.27 -4.03 8.85
C THR A 109 16.15 -5.55 8.84
#